data_AF-A0A1V1W735-F1
#
_entry.id   AF-A0A1V1W735-F1
#
_cell.length_a   1.000
_cell.length_b   1.000
_cell.length_c   1.000
_cell.angle_alpha   90.00
_cell.angle_beta   90.00
_cell.angle_gamma   90.00
#
_symmetry.space_group_name_H-M   'P 1'
#
loop_
_entity.id
_entity.type
_entity.pdbx_description
1 polymer ?
#
loop_
_entity_poly.entity_id
_entity_poly.type
_entity_poly.pdbx_seq_one_letter_code
_entity_poly.pdbx_strand_id
1 'polypeptide(L)'
;MHLLTVLPDLLPLVTSLVDDVPEDEDVKAGWVAFAIFIGLVLAVAFLGFSLVKQLRKAEAAEEAGLYDPSAKKKAPLPPVESDDPADNSAG
;
A
#
# COMPACT_ATOMS: atom_id res chain seq x y z
N MET A 1 10.28 37.58 -25.68
CA MET A 1 11.67 38.06 -25.52
C MET A 1 11.92 38.84 -24.22
N HIS A 2 10.92 39.08 -23.34
CA HIS A 2 11.16 39.72 -22.03
C HIS A 2 11.58 38.75 -20.92
N LEU A 3 11.16 37.48 -21.01
CA LEU A 3 11.53 36.46 -20.01
C LEU A 3 13.03 36.18 -19.97
N LEU A 4 13.73 36.31 -21.10
CA LEU A 4 15.18 36.08 -21.19
C LEU A 4 16.00 37.25 -20.61
N THR A 5 15.41 38.45 -20.49
CA THR A 5 16.09 39.66 -20.01
C THR A 5 15.98 39.86 -18.50
N VAL A 6 14.89 39.40 -17.85
CA VAL A 6 14.79 39.41 -16.38
C VAL A 6 15.55 38.26 -15.70
N LEU A 7 15.86 37.19 -16.42
CA LEU A 7 16.62 36.06 -15.88
C LEU A 7 18.00 36.45 -15.28
N PRO A 8 18.86 37.26 -15.94
CA PRO A 8 20.13 37.69 -15.36
C PRO A 8 19.99 38.60 -14.14
N ASP A 9 18.90 39.35 -14.01
CA ASP A 9 18.65 40.23 -12.86
C ASP A 9 18.13 39.45 -11.63
N LEU A 10 17.50 38.30 -11.87
CA LEU A 10 17.02 37.39 -10.83
C LEU A 10 18.10 36.44 -10.32
N LEU A 11 19.12 36.17 -11.13
CA LEU A 11 20.30 35.37 -10.75
C LEU A 11 21.01 35.87 -9.47
N PRO A 12 21.37 37.15 -9.31
CA PRO A 12 22.04 37.65 -8.10
C PRO A 12 21.16 37.56 -6.85
N LEU A 13 19.83 37.70 -7.02
CA LEU A 13 18.88 37.55 -5.91
C LEU A 13 18.83 36.09 -5.44
N VAL A 14 18.76 35.15 -6.37
CA VAL A 14 18.75 33.71 -6.06
C VAL A 14 20.08 33.28 -5.45
N THR A 15 21.22 33.78 -5.95
CA THR A 15 22.53 33.46 -5.35
C THR A 15 22.66 34.07 -3.96
N SER A 16 22.20 35.30 -3.73
CA SER A 16 22.24 35.92 -2.40
C SER A 16 21.41 35.19 -1.35
N LEU A 17 20.37 34.44 -1.76
CA LEU A 17 19.60 33.59 -0.84
C LEU A 17 20.31 32.26 -0.50
N VAL A 18 21.33 31.88 -1.28
CA VAL A 18 22.06 30.60 -1.14
C VAL A 18 23.48 30.79 -0.60
N ASP A 19 24.02 32.01 -0.65
CA ASP A 19 25.39 32.34 -0.25
C ASP A 19 25.56 32.57 1.26
N ASP A 20 24.53 32.28 2.07
CA ASP A 20 24.68 32.21 3.52
C ASP A 20 25.47 30.94 3.84
N VAL A 21 26.81 31.06 3.88
CA VAL A 21 27.72 29.96 4.21
C VAL A 21 27.41 29.53 5.65
N PRO A 22 26.78 28.37 5.85
CA PRO A 22 26.37 27.96 7.19
C PRO A 22 27.63 27.71 8.03
N GLU A 23 27.68 28.29 9.23
CA GLU A 23 28.76 28.02 10.18
C GLU A 23 28.79 26.52 10.50
N ASP A 24 29.97 25.95 10.78
CA ASP A 24 30.22 24.51 10.95
C ASP A 24 29.33 23.80 12.00
N GLU A 25 28.58 24.53 12.82
CA GLU A 25 27.62 23.97 13.78
C GLU A 25 26.25 23.62 13.19
N ASP A 26 25.91 24.10 11.99
CA ASP A 26 24.61 23.85 11.35
C ASP A 26 24.46 22.39 10.88
N VAL A 27 25.59 21.72 10.61
CA VAL A 27 25.65 20.28 10.30
C VAL A 27 25.39 19.37 11.51
N LYS A 28 25.25 19.92 12.73
CA LYS A 28 24.80 19.18 13.92
C LYS A 28 23.31 19.39 14.26
N ALA A 29 22.61 20.33 13.62
CA ALA A 29 21.25 20.74 13.99
C ALA A 29 20.10 19.97 13.30
N GLY A 30 20.37 19.02 12.41
CA GLY A 30 19.33 18.39 11.60
C GLY A 30 18.51 17.26 12.24
N TRP A 31 17.97 17.38 13.46
CA TRP A 31 17.00 16.37 13.99
C TRP A 31 15.79 16.23 13.04
N VAL A 32 15.44 17.31 12.35
CA VAL A 32 14.45 17.34 11.26
C VAL A 32 14.88 16.46 10.08
N ALA A 33 16.14 16.54 9.64
CA ALA A 33 16.65 15.70 8.55
C ALA A 33 16.62 14.21 8.94
N PHE A 34 16.96 13.89 10.20
CA PHE A 34 16.80 12.55 10.74
C PHE A 34 15.33 12.09 10.74
N ALA A 35 14.41 12.94 11.20
CA ALA A 35 12.98 12.64 11.19
C ALA A 35 12.44 12.41 9.77
N ILE A 36 12.88 13.21 8.78
CA ILE A 36 12.54 13.02 7.37
C ILE A 36 13.09 11.68 6.87
N PHE A 37 14.35 11.36 7.18
CA PHE A 37 14.95 10.09 6.79
C PHE A 37 14.17 8.88 7.32
N ILE A 38 13.84 8.89 8.61
CA ILE A 38 13.01 7.85 9.22
C ILE A 38 11.61 7.82 8.59
N GLY A 39 11.01 8.99 8.33
CA GLY A 39 9.73 9.10 7.63
C GLY A 39 9.77 8.44 6.25
N LEU A 40 10.84 8.64 5.48
CA LEU A 40 11.04 8.00 4.17
C LEU A 40 11.21 6.49 4.30
N VAL A 41 11.97 6.01 5.28
CA VAL A 41 12.12 4.57 5.57
C VAL A 41 10.76 3.94 5.89
N LEU A 42 9.97 4.58 6.76
CA LEU A 42 8.63 4.09 7.11
C LEU A 42 7.68 4.13 5.92
N ALA A 43 7.74 5.17 5.08
CA ALA A 43 6.93 5.26 3.87
C ALA A 43 7.25 4.10 2.91
N VAL A 44 8.53 3.81 2.68
CA VAL A 44 8.97 2.70 1.82
C VAL A 44 8.58 1.35 2.44
N ALA A 45 8.79 1.15 3.74
CA ALA A 45 8.41 -0.08 4.44
C ALA A 45 6.89 -0.30 4.38
N PHE A 46 6.10 0.75 4.58
CA PHE A 46 4.64 0.69 4.49
C PHE A 46 4.19 0.36 3.06
N LEU A 47 4.80 0.97 2.05
CA LEU A 47 4.50 0.69 0.64
C LEU A 47 4.84 -0.75 0.27
N GLY A 48 6.03 -1.23 0.66
CA GLY A 48 6.47 -2.61 0.46
C GLY A 48 5.54 -3.60 1.17
N PHE A 49 5.17 -3.33 2.43
CA PHE A 49 4.23 -4.17 3.17
C PHE A 49 2.84 -4.21 2.52
N SER A 50 2.33 -3.07 2.05
CA SER A 50 1.04 -2.99 1.36
C SER A 50 1.03 -3.85 0.10
N LEU A 51 2.10 -3.76 -0.70
CA LEU A 51 2.25 -4.55 -1.92
C LEU A 51 2.37 -6.05 -1.63
N VAL A 52 3.25 -6.43 -0.71
CA VAL A 52 3.44 -7.85 -0.33
C VAL A 52 2.16 -8.43 0.25
N LYS A 53 1.41 -7.68 1.06
CA LYS A 53 0.12 -8.12 1.61
C LYS A 53 -0.91 -8.38 0.51
N GLN A 54 -0.93 -7.59 -0.56
CA GLN A 54 -1.82 -7.82 -1.69
C GLN A 54 -1.41 -9.05 -2.49
N LEU A 55 -0.11 -9.22 -2.75
CA LEU A 55 0.41 -10.41 -3.44
C LEU A 55 0.09 -11.70 -2.68
N ARG A 56 0.34 -11.73 -1.36
CA ARG A 56 0.03 -12.90 -0.51
C ARG A 56 -1.46 -13.24 -0.47
N LYS A 57 -2.34 -12.25 -0.57
CA LYS A 57 -3.78 -12.47 -0.63
C LYS A 57 -4.20 -13.10 -1.96
N ALA A 58 -3.60 -12.64 -3.07
CA ALA A 58 -3.85 -13.22 -4.38
C ALA A 58 -3.38 -14.67 -4.43
N GLU A 59 -2.18 -14.95 -3.92
CA GLU A 59 -1.61 -16.30 -3.82
C GLU A 59 -2.47 -17.22 -2.93
N ALA A 60 -2.93 -16.75 -1.77
CA ALA A 60 -3.83 -17.52 -0.92
C ALA A 60 -5.20 -17.79 -1.57
N ALA A 61 -5.71 -16.88 -2.41
CA ALA A 61 -6.95 -17.09 -3.15
C ALA A 61 -6.75 -18.09 -4.30
N GLU A 62 -5.58 -18.09 -4.93
CA GLU A 62 -5.17 -19.10 -5.90
C GLU A 62 -5.05 -20.48 -5.26
N GLU A 63 -4.35 -20.59 -4.13
CA GLU A 63 -4.20 -21.85 -3.38
C GLU A 63 -5.53 -22.38 -2.85
N ALA A 64 -6.46 -21.48 -2.47
CA ALA A 64 -7.83 -21.83 -2.11
C ALA A 64 -8.70 -22.29 -3.30
N GLY A 65 -8.14 -22.34 -4.52
CA GLY A 65 -8.85 -22.74 -5.73
C GLY A 65 -9.93 -21.75 -6.16
N LEU A 66 -9.91 -20.51 -5.66
CA LEU A 66 -10.95 -19.52 -5.95
C LEU A 66 -10.91 -19.04 -7.41
N TYR A 67 -9.74 -19.16 -8.04
CA TYR A 67 -9.54 -18.88 -9.45
C TYR A 67 -9.64 -20.14 -10.33
N ASP A 68 -9.91 -21.32 -9.78
CA ASP A 68 -10.16 -22.53 -10.57
C ASP A 68 -11.59 -22.46 -11.17
N PRO A 69 -11.74 -22.28 -12.50
CA PRO A 69 -13.06 -22.23 -13.14
C PRO A 69 -13.83 -23.56 -13.05
N SER A 70 -13.19 -24.65 -12.58
CA SER A 70 -13.82 -25.95 -12.35
C SER A 70 -14.40 -26.11 -10.94
N ALA A 71 -14.12 -25.19 -10.01
CA ALA A 71 -14.65 -25.20 -8.64
C ALA A 71 -16.13 -24.81 -8.65
N LYS A 72 -16.99 -25.76 -9.05
CA LYS A 72 -18.45 -25.63 -8.96
C LYS A 72 -18.82 -25.28 -7.52
N LYS A 73 -19.36 -24.08 -7.33
CA LYS A 73 -20.05 -23.61 -6.12
C LYS A 73 -20.87 -24.79 -5.58
N LYS A 74 -20.49 -25.32 -4.42
CA LYS A 74 -21.20 -26.42 -3.75
C LYS A 74 -22.65 -25.95 -3.62
N ALA A 75 -23.53 -26.50 -4.44
CA ALA A 75 -24.93 -26.16 -4.41
C ALA A 75 -25.42 -26.43 -2.98
N PRO A 76 -26.22 -25.52 -2.38
CA PRO A 76 -26.87 -25.81 -1.11
C PRO A 76 -27.56 -27.17 -1.26
N LEU A 77 -27.14 -28.15 -0.48
CA LEU A 77 -27.75 -29.47 -0.53
C LEU A 77 -29.25 -29.28 -0.27
N PRO A 78 -30.15 -29.90 -1.07
CA PRO A 78 -31.56 -29.87 -0.76
C PRO A 78 -31.77 -30.43 0.65
N PRO A 79 -32.82 -29.98 1.38
CA PRO A 79 -33.13 -30.50 2.69
C PRO A 79 -33.17 -32.03 2.59
N VAL A 80 -32.39 -32.71 3.43
CA VAL A 80 -32.43 -34.17 3.50
C VAL A 80 -33.82 -34.51 4.05
N GLU A 81 -34.72 -34.89 3.15
CA GLU A 81 -36.00 -35.47 3.50
C GLU A 81 -35.70 -36.72 4.31
N SER A 82 -36.10 -36.67 5.57
CA SER A 82 -35.91 -37.78 6.50
C SER A 82 -36.94 -38.82 6.10
N ASP A 83 -36.52 -39.87 5.40
CA ASP A 83 -37.33 -41.07 5.24
C ASP A 83 -37.54 -41.66 6.64
N ASP A 84 -38.63 -41.29 7.29
CA ASP A 84 -39.06 -41.85 8.56
C ASP A 84 -39.81 -43.16 8.26
N PRO A 85 -39.22 -44.35 8.54
CA PRO A 85 -39.83 -45.62 8.20
C PRO A 85 -40.80 -46.03 9.32
N ALA A 86 -41.80 -45.21 9.57
CA ALA A 86 -42.73 -45.43 10.68
C ALA A 86 -44.18 -45.08 10.30
N ASP A 87 -44.70 -45.75 9.27
CA ASP A 87 -46.14 -45.98 9.17
C ASP A 87 -46.45 -47.44 8.82
N ASN A 88 -46.34 -48.29 9.84
CA ASN A 88 -46.97 -49.61 9.83
C ASN A 88 -47.44 -50.02 11.23
N SER A 89 -48.16 -49.15 11.96
CA SER A 89 -48.86 -49.60 13.17
C SER A 89 -49.98 -48.66 13.66
N ALA A 90 -51.11 -48.65 12.96
CA ALA A 90 -52.45 -48.51 13.52
C ALA A 90 -53.44 -48.78 12.37
N GLY A 91 -54.49 -49.59 12.45
CA GLY A 91 -55.22 -50.22 13.54
C GLY A 91 -56.60 -50.55 12.96
#